data_AF-A0A3M1PK99-F1
#
_entry.id   AF-A0A3M1PK99-F1
#
_cell.length_a   1.000
_cell.length_b   1.000
_cell.length_c   1.000
_cell.angle_alpha   90.00
_cell.angle_beta   90.00
_cell.angle_gamma   90.00
#
_symmetry.space_group_name_H-M   'P 1'
#
loop_
_entity.id
_entity.type
_entity.pdbx_description
1 polymer ?
#
loop_
_entity_poly.entity_id
_entity_poly.type
_entity_poly.pdbx_seq_one_letter_code
_entity_poly.pdbx_strand_id
1 'polypeptide(L)'
;MDTALMEEIRRYFQILATLHTTRADRGESGVCFALLTRTLQERLDDHLDRIFRLLGLRYPARDIYNAFAATNSRDRSIRANAVEFLDNILAKELKKVLIPIVEELPPEEVLQQANGVLDLPFTNRKEALQSLLERNDPWLRACTLYEIGRCGLVDDFRHVMHTAAQDQNAVVRETAEFVLKKFAPPTREAKDR
;
A
#
# COMPACT_ATOMS: atom_id res chain seq x y z
N MET A 1 22.34 -4.19 -8.30
CA MET A 1 20.88 -4.40 -8.50
C MET A 1 20.31 -3.08 -8.99
N ASP A 2 19.53 -3.03 -10.08
CA ASP A 2 19.05 -1.72 -10.58
C ASP A 2 18.02 -1.14 -9.60
N THR A 3 18.35 0.07 -9.14
CA THR A 3 17.79 0.76 -7.99
C THR A 3 16.32 1.11 -8.20
N ALA A 4 15.90 1.36 -9.44
CA ALA A 4 14.53 1.72 -9.75
C ALA A 4 13.56 0.55 -9.53
N LEU A 5 13.92 -0.66 -9.97
CA LEU A 5 13.07 -1.84 -9.75
C LEU A 5 12.94 -2.17 -8.26
N MET A 6 14.05 -2.15 -7.53
CA MET A 6 14.01 -2.49 -6.09
C MET A 6 13.23 -1.46 -5.28
N GLU A 7 13.32 -0.19 -5.67
CA GLU A 7 12.50 0.86 -5.07
C GLU A 7 11.01 0.65 -5.38
N GLU A 8 10.65 0.25 -6.59
CA GLU A 8 9.25 -0.01 -6.95
C GLU A 8 8.70 -1.26 -6.24
N ILE A 9 9.50 -2.32 -6.12
CA ILE A 9 9.17 -3.50 -5.31
C ILE A 9 8.97 -3.10 -3.84
N ARG A 10 9.88 -2.29 -3.27
CA ARG A 10 9.73 -1.81 -1.89
C ARG A 10 8.42 -1.07 -1.67
N ARG A 11 8.01 -0.21 -2.62
CA ARG A 11 6.74 0.53 -2.55
C ARG A 11 5.52 -0.39 -2.61
N TYR A 12 5.55 -1.41 -3.47
CA TYR A 12 4.51 -2.44 -3.51
C TYR A 12 4.37 -3.12 -2.14
N PHE A 13 5.48 -3.59 -1.58
CA PHE A 13 5.47 -4.30 -0.31
C PHE A 13 5.07 -3.42 0.89
N GLN A 14 5.43 -2.14 0.88
CA GLN A 14 4.94 -1.18 1.87
C GLN A 14 3.41 -1.09 1.83
N ILE A 15 2.80 -0.91 0.65
CA ILE A 15 1.34 -0.86 0.53
C ILE A 15 0.68 -2.16 0.98
N LEU A 16 1.26 -3.30 0.59
CA LEU A 16 0.77 -4.62 0.99
C LEU A 16 0.81 -4.79 2.52
N ALA A 17 1.91 -4.38 3.15
CA ALA A 17 2.07 -4.40 4.59
C ALA A 17 1.02 -3.50 5.27
N THR A 18 0.76 -2.29 4.75
CA THR A 18 -0.27 -1.39 5.30
C THR A 18 -1.66 -2.00 5.21
N LEU A 19 -2.01 -2.62 4.08
CA LEU A 19 -3.28 -3.32 3.91
C LEU A 19 -3.44 -4.46 4.92
N HIS A 20 -2.38 -5.24 5.15
CA HIS A 20 -2.40 -6.36 6.08
C HIS A 20 -2.56 -5.89 7.54
N THR A 21 -1.71 -4.95 8.00
CA THR A 21 -1.75 -4.46 9.38
C THR A 21 -3.04 -3.73 9.71
N THR A 22 -3.59 -2.96 8.76
CA THR A 22 -4.84 -2.23 8.99
C THR A 22 -6.07 -3.12 8.95
N ARG A 23 -6.02 -4.27 8.25
CA ARG A 23 -7.10 -5.27 8.28
C ARG A 23 -7.09 -6.13 9.54
N ALA A 24 -5.90 -6.45 10.07
CA ALA A 24 -5.77 -7.27 11.27
C ALA A 24 -6.33 -6.59 12.53
N ASP A 25 -6.29 -5.26 12.59
CA ASP A 25 -6.73 -4.45 13.73
C ASP A 25 -8.26 -4.15 13.73
N ARG A 26 -9.06 -4.97 13.04
CA ARG A 26 -10.52 -4.83 13.00
C ARG A 26 -11.16 -5.34 14.29
N GLY A 27 -11.44 -4.41 15.22
CA GLY A 27 -12.64 -4.49 16.06
C GLY A 27 -13.91 -4.31 15.21
N GLU A 28 -15.08 -4.70 15.74
CA GLU A 28 -16.41 -4.94 15.10
C GLU A 28 -16.97 -3.90 14.10
N SER A 29 -16.32 -2.78 13.83
CA SER A 29 -16.77 -1.75 12.87
C SER A 29 -16.22 -1.96 11.45
N GLY A 30 -16.68 -3.02 10.79
CA GLY A 30 -16.21 -3.47 9.46
C GLY A 30 -16.47 -2.53 8.26
N VAL A 31 -17.01 -1.32 8.47
CA VAL A 31 -17.42 -0.39 7.39
C VAL A 31 -16.37 0.72 7.13
N CYS A 32 -15.41 0.93 8.02
CA CYS A 32 -14.51 2.10 7.96
C CYS A 32 -13.50 2.05 6.81
N PHE A 33 -12.86 0.91 6.59
CA PHE A 33 -11.66 0.80 5.75
C PHE A 33 -11.91 0.76 4.22
N ALA A 34 -13.16 0.84 3.73
CA ALA A 34 -13.49 0.49 2.34
C ALA A 34 -12.80 1.39 1.29
N LEU A 35 -12.76 2.72 1.50
CA LEU A 35 -12.16 3.65 0.55
C LEU A 35 -10.63 3.52 0.52
N LEU A 36 -9.98 3.54 1.69
CA LEU A 36 -8.53 3.38 1.78
C LEU A 36 -8.09 2.00 1.28
N THR A 37 -8.83 0.93 1.60
CA THR A 37 -8.57 -0.41 1.05
C THR A 37 -8.54 -0.38 -0.46
N ARG A 38 -9.59 0.17 -1.07
CA ARG A 38 -9.75 0.19 -2.52
C ARG A 38 -8.62 0.97 -3.17
N THR A 39 -8.33 2.17 -2.67
CA THR A 39 -7.21 2.97 -3.17
C THR A 39 -5.89 2.23 -3.05
N LEU A 40 -5.61 1.57 -1.91
CA LEU A 40 -4.37 0.80 -1.74
C LEU A 40 -4.30 -0.41 -2.69
N GLN A 41 -5.42 -1.09 -2.96
CA GLN A 41 -5.49 -2.18 -3.94
C GLN A 41 -5.19 -1.67 -5.35
N GLU A 42 -5.83 -0.58 -5.78
CA GLU A 42 -5.55 0.06 -7.06
C GLU A 42 -4.05 0.45 -7.18
N ARG A 43 -3.44 0.93 -6.09
CA ARG A 43 -2.00 1.23 -6.05
C ARG A 43 -1.12 -0.03 -6.13
N LEU A 44 -1.53 -1.16 -5.54
CA LEU A 44 -0.78 -2.42 -5.68
C LEU A 44 -0.75 -2.86 -7.15
N ASP A 45 -1.90 -2.82 -7.83
CA ASP A 45 -2.01 -3.17 -9.25
C ASP A 45 -1.10 -2.25 -10.10
N ASP A 46 -1.17 -0.92 -9.87
CA ASP A 46 -0.31 0.07 -10.53
C ASP A 46 1.20 -0.25 -10.34
N HIS A 47 1.60 -0.58 -9.11
CA HIS A 47 2.99 -0.89 -8.78
C HIS A 47 3.44 -2.21 -9.40
N LEU A 48 2.58 -3.24 -9.41
CA LEU A 48 2.87 -4.52 -10.04
C LEU A 48 3.06 -4.37 -11.54
N ASP A 49 2.18 -3.63 -12.21
CA ASP A 49 2.31 -3.28 -13.63
C ASP A 49 3.65 -2.60 -13.94
N ARG A 50 4.07 -1.64 -13.10
CA ARG A 50 5.36 -0.93 -13.25
C ARG A 50 6.54 -1.86 -13.03
N ILE A 51 6.48 -2.75 -12.04
CA ILE A 51 7.50 -3.77 -11.80
C ILE A 51 7.70 -4.62 -13.05
N PHE A 52 6.63 -5.13 -13.67
CA PHE A 52 6.73 -5.94 -14.89
C PHE A 52 7.20 -5.15 -16.11
N ARG A 53 6.82 -3.87 -16.23
CA ARG A 53 7.37 -2.98 -17.27
C ARG A 53 8.87 -2.76 -17.10
N LEU A 54 9.34 -2.54 -15.87
CA LEU A 54 10.77 -2.40 -15.56
C LEU A 54 11.53 -3.71 -15.82
N LEU A 55 10.93 -4.87 -15.52
CA LEU A 55 11.50 -6.17 -15.89
C LEU A 55 11.62 -6.31 -17.41
N GLY A 56 10.63 -5.83 -18.18
CA GLY A 56 10.68 -5.81 -19.64
C GLY A 56 11.81 -4.95 -20.22
N LEU A 57 12.45 -4.09 -19.44
CA LEU A 57 13.68 -3.38 -19.86
C LEU A 57 14.94 -4.26 -19.75
N ARG A 58 14.87 -5.35 -18.98
CA ARG A 58 16.01 -6.23 -18.68
C ARG A 58 15.93 -7.58 -19.38
N TYR A 59 14.72 -8.06 -19.60
CA TYR A 59 14.41 -9.33 -20.26
C TYR A 59 13.62 -9.03 -21.55
N PRO A 60 13.43 -10.00 -22.45
CA PRO A 60 12.60 -9.80 -23.63
C PRO A 60 11.20 -9.31 -23.23
N ALA A 61 10.90 -8.04 -23.52
CA ALA A 61 9.71 -7.34 -23.01
C ALA A 61 8.41 -8.09 -23.33
N ARG A 62 8.33 -8.67 -24.53
CA ARG A 62 7.18 -9.45 -24.99
C ARG A 62 6.96 -10.69 -24.13
N ASP A 63 8.05 -11.38 -23.75
CA ASP A 63 7.94 -12.62 -22.99
C ASP A 63 7.57 -12.34 -21.53
N ILE A 64 8.16 -11.31 -20.91
CA ILE A 64 7.77 -10.84 -19.58
C ILE A 64 6.30 -10.43 -19.53
N TYR A 65 5.85 -9.64 -20.51
CA TYR A 65 4.48 -9.17 -20.54
C TYR A 65 3.48 -10.30 -20.78
N ASN A 66 3.80 -11.23 -21.69
CA ASN A 66 2.98 -12.42 -21.92
C ASN A 66 2.90 -13.30 -20.68
N ALA A 67 4.02 -13.51 -19.98
CA ALA A 67 4.04 -14.28 -18.75
C ALA A 67 3.18 -13.60 -17.68
N PHE A 68 3.33 -12.30 -17.46
CA PHE A 68 2.50 -11.56 -16.51
C PHE A 68 1.01 -11.56 -16.87
N ALA A 69 0.65 -11.39 -18.14
CA ALA A 69 -0.75 -11.50 -18.56
C ALA A 69 -1.30 -12.93 -18.32
N ALA A 70 -0.46 -13.95 -18.51
CA ALA A 70 -0.81 -15.35 -18.32
C ALA A 70 -0.97 -15.74 -16.84
N THR A 71 -0.35 -15.04 -15.88
CA THR A 71 -0.59 -15.30 -14.44
C THR A 71 -2.02 -14.99 -14.03
N ASN A 72 -2.71 -14.07 -14.74
CA ASN A 72 -4.13 -13.77 -14.51
C ASN A 72 -5.09 -14.64 -15.35
N SER A 73 -4.59 -15.68 -16.04
CA SER A 73 -5.41 -16.56 -16.87
C SER A 73 -6.38 -17.39 -16.02
N ARG A 74 -7.59 -17.63 -16.52
CA ARG A 74 -8.54 -18.56 -15.87
C ARG A 74 -8.07 -20.02 -15.94
N ASP A 75 -7.25 -20.36 -16.92
CA ASP A 75 -6.69 -21.69 -17.11
C ASP A 75 -5.49 -21.92 -16.16
N ARG A 76 -5.61 -22.95 -15.30
CA ARG A 76 -4.58 -23.28 -14.31
C ARG A 76 -3.26 -23.72 -14.94
N SER A 77 -3.29 -24.42 -16.07
CA SER A 77 -2.07 -24.85 -16.76
C SER A 77 -1.35 -23.64 -17.37
N ILE A 78 -2.09 -22.69 -17.93
CA ILE A 78 -1.49 -21.45 -18.46
C ILE A 78 -0.84 -20.65 -17.35
N ARG A 79 -1.50 -20.51 -16.18
CA ARG A 79 -0.91 -19.85 -15.02
C ARG A 79 0.36 -20.56 -14.54
N ALA A 80 0.33 -21.88 -14.40
CA ALA A 80 1.49 -22.65 -13.95
C ALA A 80 2.70 -22.49 -14.89
N ASN A 81 2.47 -22.54 -16.21
CA ASN A 81 3.52 -22.33 -17.21
C ASN A 81 4.11 -20.92 -17.13
N ALA A 82 3.29 -19.90 -16.84
CA ALA A 82 3.73 -18.53 -16.68
C ALA A 82 4.62 -18.35 -15.44
N VAL A 83 4.21 -18.93 -14.31
CA VAL A 83 4.99 -18.91 -13.06
C VAL A 83 6.31 -19.65 -13.25
N GLU A 84 6.30 -20.84 -13.87
CA GLU A 84 7.52 -21.61 -14.17
C GLU A 84 8.47 -20.83 -15.09
N PHE A 85 7.93 -20.18 -16.12
CA PHE A 85 8.73 -19.32 -16.99
C PHE A 85 9.41 -18.19 -16.20
N LEU A 86 8.66 -17.49 -15.34
CA LEU A 86 9.20 -16.44 -14.48
C LEU A 86 10.26 -16.98 -13.50
N ASP A 87 10.03 -18.16 -12.91
CA ASP A 87 11.00 -18.80 -12.01
C ASP A 87 12.31 -19.19 -12.72
N ASN A 88 12.26 -19.51 -14.01
CA ASN A 88 13.44 -19.86 -14.79
C ASN A 88 14.29 -18.65 -15.19
N ILE A 89 13.68 -17.49 -15.43
CA ILE A 89 14.40 -16.32 -15.97
C ILE A 89 14.81 -15.29 -14.91
N LEU A 90 14.08 -15.19 -13.80
CA LEU A 90 14.31 -14.16 -12.80
C LEU A 90 15.51 -14.50 -11.91
N ALA A 91 16.28 -13.48 -11.54
CA ALA A 91 17.35 -13.62 -10.55
C ALA A 91 16.78 -14.00 -9.17
N LYS A 92 17.51 -14.82 -8.40
CA LYS A 92 17.10 -15.41 -7.10
C LYS A 92 16.38 -14.43 -6.17
N GLU A 93 16.89 -13.22 -5.99
CA GLU A 93 16.30 -12.21 -5.10
C GLU A 93 14.95 -11.70 -5.59
N LEU A 94 14.78 -11.54 -6.91
CA LEU A 94 13.50 -11.17 -7.52
C LEU A 94 12.49 -12.31 -7.43
N LYS A 95 12.93 -13.55 -7.55
CA LYS A 95 12.06 -14.73 -7.42
C LYS A 95 11.43 -14.82 -6.05
N LYS A 96 12.25 -14.63 -5.01
CA LYS A 96 11.81 -14.69 -3.61
C LYS A 96 10.69 -13.68 -3.31
N VAL A 97 10.62 -12.55 -4.02
CA VAL A 97 9.58 -11.53 -3.81
C VAL A 97 8.45 -11.57 -4.83
N LEU A 98 8.70 -11.90 -6.09
CA LEU A 98 7.69 -11.84 -7.16
C LEU A 98 6.91 -13.13 -7.33
N ILE A 99 7.53 -14.31 -7.15
CA ILE A 99 6.84 -15.60 -7.32
C ILE A 99 5.65 -15.74 -6.34
N PRO A 100 5.81 -15.44 -5.03
CA PRO A 100 4.68 -15.46 -4.09
C PRO A 100 3.50 -14.56 -4.50
N ILE A 101 3.79 -13.43 -5.17
CA ILE A 101 2.76 -12.48 -5.62
C ILE A 101 1.97 -13.07 -6.79
N VAL A 102 2.67 -13.61 -7.81
CA VAL A 102 2.01 -14.15 -9.02
C VAL A 102 1.31 -15.48 -8.78
N GLU A 103 1.71 -16.23 -7.74
CA GLU A 103 0.99 -17.41 -7.28
C GLU A 103 -0.24 -17.07 -6.42
N GLU A 104 -0.49 -15.78 -6.19
CA GLU A 104 -1.59 -15.28 -5.36
C GLU A 104 -1.58 -15.87 -3.94
N LEU A 105 -0.39 -16.05 -3.35
CA LEU A 105 -0.26 -16.52 -1.98
C LEU A 105 -0.91 -15.54 -0.99
N PRO A 106 -1.35 -16.00 0.20
CA PRO A 106 -1.89 -15.12 1.23
C PRO A 106 -0.94 -13.95 1.56
N PRO A 107 -1.45 -12.73 1.79
CA PRO A 107 -0.60 -11.56 2.05
C PRO A 107 0.42 -11.76 3.17
N GLU A 108 0.05 -12.48 4.24
CA GLU A 108 0.96 -12.81 5.33
C GLU A 108 2.17 -13.62 4.84
N GLU A 109 1.94 -14.66 4.03
CA GLU A 109 3.00 -15.49 3.47
C GLU A 109 3.87 -14.67 2.50
N VAL A 110 3.27 -13.84 1.65
CA VAL A 110 4.02 -12.94 0.75
C VAL A 110 4.94 -12.01 1.53
N LEU A 111 4.44 -11.40 2.62
CA LEU A 111 5.24 -10.53 3.49
C LEU A 111 6.35 -11.31 4.21
N GLN A 112 6.07 -12.52 4.70
CA GLN A 112 7.07 -13.38 5.32
C GLN A 112 8.19 -13.78 4.36
N GLN A 113 7.85 -14.12 3.11
CA GLN A 113 8.84 -14.45 2.08
C GLN A 113 9.72 -13.25 1.72
N ALA A 114 9.20 -12.03 1.81
CA ALA A 114 10.00 -10.82 1.57
C ALA A 114 10.96 -10.47 2.72
N ASN A 115 10.77 -11.05 3.91
CA ASN A 115 11.67 -10.81 5.04
C ASN A 115 13.12 -11.23 4.70
N GLY A 116 14.05 -10.32 5.01
CA GLY A 116 15.48 -10.46 4.70
C GLY A 116 15.86 -10.12 3.26
N VAL A 117 14.89 -9.76 2.40
CA VAL A 117 15.14 -9.10 1.09
C VAL A 117 14.79 -7.62 1.17
N LEU A 118 13.72 -7.29 1.91
CA LEU A 118 13.23 -5.93 2.11
C LEU A 118 13.13 -5.64 3.61
N ASP A 119 13.64 -4.48 4.02
CA ASP A 119 13.37 -3.93 5.34
C ASP A 119 12.01 -3.19 5.28
N LEU A 120 10.95 -3.85 5.75
CA LEU A 120 9.63 -3.22 5.82
C LEU A 120 9.59 -2.22 6.99
N PRO A 121 9.07 -1.01 6.78
CA PRO A 121 9.35 0.11 7.68
C PRO A 121 8.45 0.21 8.93
N PHE A 122 7.44 -0.66 9.07
CA PHE A 122 6.49 -0.53 10.19
C PHE A 122 5.97 -1.87 10.71
N THR A 123 5.66 -1.88 12.00
CA THR A 123 5.24 -3.07 12.76
C THR A 123 3.79 -2.99 13.23
N ASN A 124 3.20 -1.80 13.21
CA ASN A 124 1.84 -1.55 13.69
C ASN A 124 1.06 -0.62 12.77
N ARG A 125 -0.26 -0.55 13.00
CA ARG A 125 -1.19 0.24 12.19
C ARG A 125 -0.90 1.75 12.23
N LYS A 126 -0.46 2.29 13.38
CA LYS A 126 -0.18 3.72 13.53
C LYS A 126 0.98 4.13 12.63
N GLU A 127 2.09 3.40 12.70
CA GLU A 127 3.25 3.60 11.83
C GLU A 127 2.88 3.40 10.35
N ALA A 128 2.06 2.40 10.03
CA ALA A 128 1.59 2.17 8.67
C ALA A 128 0.81 3.38 8.12
N LEU A 129 -0.15 3.93 8.88
CA LEU A 129 -0.89 5.13 8.49
C LEU A 129 0.01 6.36 8.40
N GLN A 130 0.98 6.52 9.31
CA GLN A 130 1.97 7.61 9.22
C GLN A 130 2.76 7.53 7.92
N SER A 131 3.24 6.34 7.56
CA SER A 131 4.00 6.13 6.32
C SER A 131 3.21 6.52 5.07
N LEU A 132 1.88 6.31 5.06
CA LEU A 132 1.02 6.72 3.94
C LEU A 132 0.89 8.24 3.82
N LEU A 133 0.89 8.96 4.95
CA LEU A 133 0.76 10.42 5.00
C LEU A 133 2.00 11.16 4.49
N GLU A 134 3.17 10.52 4.57
CA GLU A 134 4.46 11.05 4.11
C GLU A 134 4.69 10.85 2.60
N ARG A 135 3.87 10.02 1.93
CA ARG A 135 4.03 9.76 0.49
C ARG A 135 3.62 10.95 -0.34
N ASN A 136 4.27 11.16 -1.49
CA ASN A 136 3.87 12.16 -2.48
C ASN A 136 2.66 11.70 -3.33
N ASP A 137 1.55 11.36 -2.67
CA ASP A 137 0.28 10.95 -3.30
C ASP A 137 -0.89 11.65 -2.58
N PRO A 138 -1.33 12.82 -3.06
CA PRO A 138 -2.36 13.60 -2.37
C PRO A 138 -3.69 12.87 -2.18
N TRP A 139 -4.08 12.01 -3.13
CA TRP A 139 -5.31 11.22 -3.03
C TRP A 139 -5.21 10.18 -1.92
N LEU A 140 -4.10 9.43 -1.90
CA LEU A 140 -3.86 8.45 -0.85
C LEU A 140 -3.74 9.09 0.54
N ARG A 141 -3.06 10.24 0.64
CA ARG A 141 -3.00 11.04 1.86
C ARG A 141 -4.41 11.44 2.32
N ALA A 142 -5.26 11.96 1.43
CA ALA A 142 -6.64 12.31 1.75
C ALA A 142 -7.45 11.10 2.23
N CYS A 143 -7.38 9.96 1.54
CA CYS A 143 -8.03 8.72 1.99
C CYS A 143 -7.55 8.30 3.38
N THR A 144 -6.26 8.48 3.68
CA THR A 144 -5.66 8.13 4.96
C THR A 144 -6.11 9.06 6.07
N LEU A 145 -6.14 10.38 5.83
CA LEU A 145 -6.65 11.36 6.78
C LEU A 145 -8.11 11.10 7.14
N TYR A 146 -8.93 10.80 6.13
CA TYR A 146 -10.33 10.46 6.32
C TYR A 146 -10.50 9.18 7.15
N GLU A 147 -9.69 8.15 6.90
CA GLU A 147 -9.70 6.92 7.70
C GLU A 147 -9.36 7.18 9.17
N ILE A 148 -8.30 7.97 9.43
CA ILE A 148 -7.90 8.34 10.79
C ILE A 148 -9.04 9.04 11.52
N GLY A 149 -9.71 9.99 10.85
CA GLY A 149 -10.90 10.67 11.38
C GLY A 149 -12.01 9.72 11.77
N ARG A 150 -12.37 8.82 10.85
CA ARG A 150 -13.45 7.84 11.05
C ARG A 150 -13.15 6.80 12.12
N CYS A 151 -11.89 6.44 12.30
CA CYS A 151 -11.46 5.49 13.32
C CYS A 151 -11.28 6.13 14.71
N GLY A 152 -11.55 7.42 14.87
CA GLY A 152 -11.38 8.12 16.15
C GLY A 152 -9.91 8.28 16.55
N LEU A 153 -8.98 8.16 15.59
CA LEU A 153 -7.54 8.27 15.81
C LEU A 153 -7.03 9.71 15.66
N VAL A 154 -7.92 10.71 15.64
CA VAL A 154 -7.53 12.11 15.40
C VAL A 154 -6.50 12.61 16.41
N ASP A 155 -6.64 12.23 17.69
CA ASP A 155 -5.71 12.66 18.75
C ASP A 155 -4.29 12.11 18.55
N ASP A 156 -4.17 10.86 18.07
CA ASP A 156 -2.88 10.21 17.77
C ASP A 156 -2.12 10.89 16.61
N PHE A 157 -2.84 11.60 15.75
CA PHE A 157 -2.34 12.22 14.53
C PHE A 157 -2.54 13.74 14.50
N ARG A 158 -2.81 14.37 15.66
CA ARG A 158 -3.20 15.78 15.75
C ARG A 158 -2.24 16.73 15.03
N HIS A 159 -0.93 16.56 15.22
CA HIS A 159 0.06 17.40 14.55
C HIS A 159 -0.02 17.26 13.03
N VAL A 160 -0.10 16.02 12.53
CA VAL A 160 -0.19 15.74 11.09
C VAL A 160 -1.49 16.29 10.50
N MET A 161 -2.61 16.20 11.22
CA MET A 161 -3.89 16.76 10.81
C MET A 161 -3.84 18.29 10.67
N HIS A 162 -3.23 18.99 11.63
CA HIS A 162 -3.07 20.44 11.54
C HIS A 162 -2.15 20.87 10.41
N THR A 163 -1.04 20.16 10.19
CA THR A 163 -0.15 20.42 9.05
C THR A 163 -0.86 20.16 7.72
N ALA A 164 -1.63 19.06 7.62
CA ALA A 164 -2.40 18.73 6.43
C ALA A 164 -3.52 19.75 6.15
N ALA A 165 -4.11 20.38 7.16
CA ALA A 165 -5.09 21.46 7.01
C ALA A 165 -4.47 22.77 6.46
N GLN A 166 -3.16 22.82 6.28
CA GLN A 166 -2.44 23.92 5.64
C GLN A 166 -1.71 23.46 4.37
N ASP A 167 -2.01 22.25 3.88
CA ASP A 167 -1.35 21.68 2.71
C ASP A 167 -1.66 22.49 1.44
N GLN A 168 -0.70 22.55 0.51
CA GLN A 168 -0.87 23.22 -0.77
C GLN A 168 -1.91 22.50 -1.63
N ASN A 169 -1.99 21.17 -1.53
CA ASN A 169 -2.98 20.38 -2.24
C ASN A 169 -4.38 20.55 -1.62
N ALA A 170 -5.33 21.00 -2.44
CA ALA A 170 -6.70 21.29 -1.99
C ALA A 170 -7.41 20.06 -1.40
N VAL A 171 -7.24 18.88 -2.00
CA VAL A 171 -7.93 17.65 -1.54
C VAL A 171 -7.44 17.25 -0.15
N VAL A 172 -6.12 17.32 0.09
CA VAL A 172 -5.52 17.02 1.39
C VAL A 172 -6.00 18.02 2.45
N ARG A 173 -5.93 19.32 2.10
CA ARG A 173 -6.34 20.42 2.97
C ARG A 173 -7.81 20.33 3.40
N GLU A 174 -8.71 20.23 2.43
CA GLU A 174 -10.14 20.15 2.68
C GLU A 174 -10.52 18.90 3.48
N THR A 175 -9.85 17.76 3.21
CA THR A 175 -10.08 16.53 3.96
C THR A 175 -9.63 16.65 5.41
N ALA A 176 -8.44 17.23 5.66
CA ALA A 176 -7.95 17.47 7.02
C ALA A 176 -8.87 18.41 7.80
N GLU A 177 -9.29 19.52 7.19
CA GLU A 177 -10.24 20.45 7.80
C GLU A 177 -11.57 19.78 8.13
N PHE A 178 -12.11 19.00 7.19
CA PHE A 178 -13.32 18.24 7.39
C PHE A 178 -13.20 17.27 8.56
N VAL A 179 -12.09 16.52 8.62
CA VAL A 179 -11.83 15.57 9.69
C VAL A 179 -11.73 16.26 11.05
N LEU A 180 -10.99 17.37 11.13
CA LEU A 180 -10.86 18.18 12.35
C LEU A 180 -12.22 18.73 12.81
N LYS A 181 -13.04 19.26 11.90
CA LYS A 181 -14.37 19.81 12.25
C LYS A 181 -15.35 18.73 12.71
N LYS A 182 -15.30 17.54 12.10
CA LYS A 182 -16.30 16.50 12.31
C LYS A 182 -15.95 15.52 13.42
N PHE A 183 -14.66 15.24 13.62
CA PHE A 183 -14.20 14.16 14.49
C PHE A 183 -13.26 14.60 15.62
N ALA A 184 -12.78 15.85 15.63
CA ALA A 184 -12.08 16.34 16.82
C ALA A 184 -13.08 16.58 17.96
N PRO A 185 -12.76 16.23 19.22
CA PRO A 185 -13.58 16.63 20.35
C PRO A 185 -13.66 18.16 20.39
N PRO A 186 -14.82 18.75 20.78
CA PRO A 186 -14.91 20.19 20.95
C PRO A 186 -13.81 20.61 21.93
N THR A 187 -12.98 21.56 21.51
CA THR A 187 -12.01 22.21 22.38
C THR A 187 -12.77 22.61 23.64
N ARG A 188 -12.41 22.05 24.80
CA ARG A 188 -12.89 22.57 26.08
C ARG A 188 -12.36 23.99 26.13
N GLU A 189 -13.17 24.95 25.69
CA GLU A 189 -12.99 26.35 26.06
C GLU A 189 -12.84 26.33 27.58
N ALA A 190 -11.68 26.80 28.04
CA ALA A 190 -11.43 27.03 29.45
C ALA A 190 -12.58 27.89 29.95
N LYS A 191 -13.49 27.25 30.68
CA LYS A 191 -14.55 27.93 31.41
C LYS A 191 -13.90 28.52 32.65
N ASP A 192 -13.11 29.57 32.45
CA ASP A 192 -12.80 30.55 33.47
C ASP A 192 -14.10 31.33 33.73
N ARG A 193 -14.88 30.87 34.71
CA ARG A 193 -15.72 31.67 35.60
C ARG A 193 -15.97 30.92 36.91
#